data_AF-A0A151UG79-F1
#
_entry.id   AF-A0A151UG79-F1
#
_cell.length_a   1.000
_cell.length_b   1.000
_cell.length_c   1.000
_cell.angle_alpha   90.00
_cell.angle_beta   90.00
_cell.angle_gamma   90.00
#
_symmetry.space_group_name_H-M   'P 1'
#
loop_
_entity.id
_entity.type
_entity.pdbx_description
1 polymer ?
#
loop_
_entity_poly.entity_id
_entity_poly.type
_entity_poly.pdbx_seq_one_letter_code
_entity_poly.pdbx_strand_id
1 'polypeptide(L)'
;YGKNDGALTECRFCDKPRYQNHNTGTTNKKPVPVKAMFYLPIIPRLQRMFASMQTAGQMTWHYENRRSSGILRHPSDGEAWKHFDRVHPDFANDPRNMRLGLCSDGFTPYIQASTAPYSCWPIIVSPYNLPPEMCMSKPYMFLSCVIPGPSNPKAGIDVYLQPLIDDLKRLWNGVLTYDISRKQNFMMRAALMWTINDFVAYGMLSGWSTHGRFACPHCMEHTKAFTLKTVIKPSWFDSHHRFLPSDHAFRRNKNAFKKGEVEMDGPPPMLTPKQVWHIVMNLPKVIEDGVLRLDGHGQQHNWTKRNIFWDLPYWKDNLLRHNLDVMHIEKTSLTTYSTL
;
A
#
# COMPACT_ATOMS: atom_id res chain seq x y z
N TYR A 1 15.44 -3.69 -13.80
CA TYR A 1 15.22 -2.40 -13.13
C TYR A 1 15.73 -2.52 -11.70
N GLY A 2 16.39 -1.47 -11.20
CA GLY A 2 17.33 -1.51 -10.08
C GLY A 2 18.65 -0.94 -10.59
N LYS A 3 19.22 0.05 -9.91
CA LYS A 3 20.33 0.90 -10.42
C LYS A 3 21.54 0.14 -10.98
N ASN A 4 21.69 -1.16 -10.68
CA ASN A 4 22.86 -1.95 -11.07
C ASN A 4 22.54 -3.21 -11.91
N ASP A 5 21.27 -3.58 -12.10
CA ASP A 5 20.92 -4.84 -12.78
C ASP A 5 20.59 -4.65 -14.26
N GLY A 6 20.76 -3.45 -14.82
CA GLY A 6 20.43 -3.16 -16.22
C GLY A 6 21.24 -3.99 -17.22
N ALA A 7 22.51 -4.25 -16.90
CA ALA A 7 23.45 -4.97 -17.76
C ALA A 7 23.34 -6.49 -17.68
N LEU A 8 22.64 -7.04 -16.67
CA LEU A 8 22.53 -8.48 -16.49
C LEU A 8 21.68 -9.12 -17.61
N THR A 9 22.15 -10.22 -18.18
CA THR A 9 21.37 -11.03 -19.14
C THR A 9 20.55 -12.12 -18.45
N GLU A 10 20.92 -12.47 -17.22
CA GLU A 10 20.33 -13.53 -16.39
C GLU A 10 19.89 -12.99 -15.02
N CYS A 11 18.94 -13.69 -14.40
CA CYS A 11 18.43 -13.34 -13.07
C CYS A 11 19.45 -13.74 -12.00
N ARG A 12 19.94 -12.77 -11.21
CA ARG A 12 20.92 -13.00 -10.14
C ARG A 12 20.52 -13.97 -9.01
N PHE A 13 19.27 -14.43 -8.98
CA PHE A 13 18.73 -15.30 -7.94
C PHE A 13 18.44 -16.73 -8.41
N CYS A 14 18.27 -16.93 -9.72
CA CYS A 14 17.84 -18.23 -10.25
C CYS A 14 18.40 -18.55 -11.64
N ASP A 15 19.32 -17.72 -12.12
CA ASP A 15 20.06 -17.84 -13.38
C ASP A 15 19.18 -17.95 -14.64
N LYS A 16 17.87 -17.73 -14.50
CA LYS A 16 16.94 -17.72 -15.64
C LYS A 16 17.21 -16.52 -16.54
N PRO A 17 17.07 -16.67 -17.86
CA PRO A 17 17.29 -15.58 -18.81
C PRO A 17 16.29 -14.45 -18.58
N ARG A 18 16.75 -13.21 -18.73
CA ARG A 18 15.91 -12.01 -18.60
C ARG A 18 15.20 -11.63 -19.89
N TYR A 19 15.63 -12.20 -21.00
CA TYR A 19 15.09 -11.99 -22.33
C TYR A 19 14.56 -13.30 -22.90
N GLN A 20 13.56 -13.22 -23.78
CA GLN A 20 12.99 -14.38 -24.46
C GLN A 20 14.02 -14.95 -25.44
N ASN A 21 14.11 -16.28 -25.51
CA ASN A 21 14.94 -16.97 -26.51
C ASN A 21 14.29 -16.80 -27.89
N HIS A 22 15.00 -16.14 -28.82
CA HIS A 22 14.58 -16.10 -30.23
C HIS A 22 15.12 -17.34 -30.95
N ASN A 23 14.30 -17.98 -31.78
CA ASN A 23 14.75 -19.06 -32.66
C ASN A 23 15.87 -18.54 -33.58
N THR A 24 16.89 -19.38 -33.76
CA THR A 24 18.23 -19.14 -34.34
C THR A 24 18.26 -18.82 -35.85
N GLY A 25 17.32 -18.00 -36.35
CA GLY A 25 17.22 -17.67 -37.78
C GLY A 25 17.11 -16.17 -38.11
N THR A 26 17.04 -15.27 -37.13
CA THR A 26 16.93 -13.83 -37.39
C THR A 26 17.86 -13.02 -36.48
N THR A 27 19.03 -12.66 -37.01
CA THR A 27 20.16 -12.05 -36.29
C THR A 27 20.00 -10.58 -35.89
N ASN A 28 18.81 -9.97 -36.04
CA ASN A 28 18.64 -8.50 -35.87
C ASN A 28 17.41 -8.05 -35.04
N LYS A 29 16.79 -8.91 -34.23
CA LYS A 29 15.68 -8.47 -33.35
C LYS A 29 16.20 -8.00 -31.99
N LYS A 30 15.72 -6.83 -31.54
CA LYS A 30 15.97 -6.32 -30.18
C LYS A 30 15.48 -7.36 -29.16
N PRO A 31 16.26 -7.65 -28.11
CA PRO A 31 15.90 -8.68 -27.15
C PRO A 31 14.64 -8.25 -26.37
N VAL A 32 13.65 -9.14 -26.33
CA VAL A 32 12.36 -8.88 -25.67
C VAL A 32 12.43 -9.35 -24.21
N PRO A 33 12.15 -8.48 -23.22
CA PRO A 33 12.23 -8.87 -21.80
C PRO A 33 11.12 -9.87 -21.43
N VAL A 34 11.44 -10.83 -20.55
CA VAL A 34 10.48 -11.81 -20.01
C VAL A 34 9.43 -11.12 -19.11
N LYS A 35 9.85 -10.13 -18.33
CA LYS A 35 8.97 -9.28 -17.51
C LYS A 35 9.34 -7.81 -17.70
N ALA A 36 8.33 -6.97 -17.85
CA ALA A 36 8.49 -5.53 -17.99
C ALA A 36 7.50 -4.79 -17.08
N MET A 37 7.68 -3.49 -16.95
CA MET A 37 6.71 -2.59 -16.34
C MET A 37 6.80 -1.22 -17.02
N PHE A 38 5.73 -0.44 -16.96
CA PHE A 38 5.75 0.95 -17.39
C PHE A 38 5.84 1.84 -16.16
N TYR A 39 6.89 2.63 -16.07
CA TYR A 39 7.07 3.60 -15.00
C TYR A 39 6.84 5.01 -15.52
N LEU A 40 6.00 5.76 -14.83
CA LEU A 40 5.74 7.17 -15.09
C LEU A 40 6.28 7.96 -13.90
N PRO A 41 7.35 8.77 -14.06
CA PRO A 41 7.95 9.52 -12.95
C PRO A 41 6.94 10.44 -12.27
N ILE A 42 6.93 10.47 -10.93
CA ILE A 42 5.98 11.32 -10.17
C ILE A 42 6.48 12.77 -10.04
N ILE A 43 7.80 12.97 -9.96
CA ILE A 43 8.39 14.29 -9.69
C ILE A 43 7.93 15.36 -10.70
N PRO A 44 8.04 15.16 -12.03
CA PRO A 44 7.65 16.20 -12.98
C PRO A 44 6.15 16.50 -12.95
N ARG A 45 5.33 15.50 -12.59
CA ARG A 45 3.87 15.65 -12.49
C ARG A 45 3.49 16.49 -11.28
N LEU A 46 4.16 16.27 -10.15
CA LEU A 46 4.00 17.09 -8.95
C LEU A 46 4.50 18.53 -9.18
N GLN A 47 5.65 18.72 -9.83
CA GLN A 47 6.14 20.05 -10.20
C GLN A 47 5.14 20.80 -11.09
N ARG A 48 4.48 20.10 -12.03
CA ARG A 48 3.44 20.70 -12.88
C ARG A 48 2.25 21.24 -12.09
N MET A 49 1.93 20.64 -10.94
CA MET A 49 0.86 21.17 -10.07
C MET A 49 1.18 22.56 -9.52
N PHE A 50 2.46 22.85 -9.27
CA PHE A 50 2.93 24.17 -8.86
C PHE A 50 3.15 25.13 -10.04
N ALA A 51 3.27 24.62 -11.27
CA ALA A 51 3.41 25.43 -12.47
C ALA A 51 2.06 25.88 -13.08
N SER A 52 0.92 25.34 -12.62
CA SER A 52 -0.41 25.70 -13.12
C SER A 52 -1.15 26.64 -12.17
N MET A 53 -1.66 27.75 -12.70
CA MET A 53 -2.45 28.72 -11.92
C MET A 53 -3.74 28.12 -11.35
N GLN A 54 -4.27 27.05 -11.96
CA GLN A 54 -5.49 26.38 -11.48
C GLN A 54 -5.23 25.54 -10.22
N THR A 55 -4.03 24.96 -10.09
CA THR A 55 -3.73 23.97 -9.05
C THR A 55 -2.79 24.49 -7.97
N ALA A 56 -1.87 25.41 -8.29
CA ALA A 56 -0.81 25.83 -7.37
C ALA A 56 -1.36 26.40 -6.05
N GLY A 57 -2.40 27.25 -6.12
CA GLY A 57 -3.05 27.78 -4.92
C GLY A 57 -3.80 26.73 -4.10
N GLN A 58 -4.24 25.63 -4.72
CA GLN A 58 -4.92 24.53 -4.04
C GLN A 58 -3.95 23.59 -3.30
N MET A 59 -2.64 23.65 -3.61
CA MET A 59 -1.63 22.78 -2.99
C MET A 59 -1.37 23.08 -1.50
N THR A 60 -1.88 24.21 -1.00
CA THR A 60 -1.81 24.61 0.42
C THR A 60 -3.17 24.56 1.11
N TRP A 61 -4.21 24.04 0.44
CA TRP A 61 -5.58 24.03 0.94
C TRP A 61 -5.70 23.37 2.33
N HIS A 62 -5.06 22.21 2.51
CA HIS A 62 -5.08 21.46 3.79
C HIS A 62 -4.55 22.27 4.99
N TYR A 63 -3.68 23.25 4.74
CA TYR A 63 -3.09 24.10 5.77
C TYR A 63 -3.98 25.31 6.06
N GLU A 64 -4.51 25.93 5.00
CA GLU A 64 -5.34 27.14 5.10
C GLU A 64 -6.75 26.86 5.63
N ASN A 65 -7.28 25.65 5.41
CA ASN A 65 -8.63 25.26 5.82
C ASN A 65 -8.67 24.41 7.10
N ARG A 66 -7.68 24.60 8.00
CA ARG A 66 -7.70 23.97 9.32
C ARG A 66 -8.90 24.46 10.13
N ARG A 67 -9.77 23.55 10.58
CA ARG A 67 -10.95 23.86 11.41
C ARG A 67 -10.94 23.10 12.73
N SER A 68 -11.75 23.56 13.68
CA SER A 68 -11.84 23.02 15.05
C SER A 68 -12.20 21.52 15.08
N SER A 69 -11.70 20.85 16.11
CA SER A 69 -11.68 19.39 16.29
C SER A 69 -13.07 18.74 16.38
N GLY A 70 -13.18 17.52 15.84
CA GLY A 70 -14.29 16.59 16.13
C GLY A 70 -14.87 15.87 14.90
N ILE A 71 -14.67 16.42 13.69
CA ILE A 71 -15.20 15.87 12.44
C ILE A 71 -14.05 15.66 11.46
N LEU A 72 -13.92 14.45 10.91
CA LEU A 72 -12.97 14.12 9.84
C LEU A 72 -13.60 14.51 8.49
N ARG A 73 -13.11 15.59 7.87
CA ARG A 73 -13.57 16.04 6.53
C ARG A 73 -12.52 15.81 5.46
N HIS A 74 -11.26 15.80 5.88
CA HIS A 74 -10.13 15.63 5.01
C HIS A 74 -9.06 14.78 5.74
N PRO A 75 -8.20 14.03 5.02
CA PRO A 75 -7.13 13.24 5.66
C PRO A 75 -6.23 14.02 6.62
N SER A 76 -6.06 15.34 6.42
CA SER A 76 -5.31 16.22 7.33
C SER A 76 -5.94 16.38 8.72
N ASP A 77 -7.23 16.09 8.87
CA ASP A 77 -7.92 16.12 10.17
C ASP A 77 -7.60 14.88 11.01
N GLY A 78 -7.10 13.82 10.36
CA GLY A 78 -6.79 12.53 10.97
C GLY A 78 -5.57 12.57 11.88
N GLU A 79 -5.59 11.74 12.92
CA GLU A 79 -4.50 11.68 13.90
C GLU A 79 -3.19 11.20 13.29
N ALA A 80 -3.22 10.33 12.27
CA ALA A 80 -2.03 9.88 11.57
C ALA A 80 -1.29 11.04 10.86
N TRP A 81 -2.03 11.97 10.25
CA TRP A 81 -1.45 13.16 9.63
C TRP A 81 -0.87 14.11 10.68
N LYS A 82 -1.66 14.42 11.72
CA LYS A 82 -1.22 15.30 12.80
C LYS A 82 0.00 14.74 13.52
N HIS A 83 0.07 13.43 13.73
CA HIS A 83 1.23 12.75 14.28
C HIS A 83 2.47 12.94 13.39
N PHE A 84 2.33 12.68 12.10
CA PHE A 84 3.42 12.87 11.14
C PHE A 84 3.96 14.30 11.18
N ASP A 85 3.07 15.30 11.21
CA ASP A 85 3.45 16.71 11.29
C ASP A 85 4.19 17.06 12.59
N ARG A 86 3.84 16.41 13.72
CA ARG A 86 4.54 16.57 15.01
C ARG A 86 5.91 15.90 15.03
N VAL A 87 6.07 14.76 14.35
CA VAL A 87 7.35 14.04 14.28
C VAL A 87 8.32 14.70 13.29
N HIS A 88 7.79 15.30 12.22
CA HIS A 88 8.59 15.98 11.18
C HIS A 88 8.18 17.46 11.04
N PRO A 89 8.45 18.30 12.06
CA PRO A 89 8.07 19.70 12.03
C PRO A 89 8.79 20.49 10.92
N ASP A 90 10.01 20.12 10.57
CA ASP A 90 10.77 20.69 9.45
C ASP A 90 10.08 20.46 8.10
N PHE A 91 9.46 19.28 7.93
CA PHE A 91 8.67 18.96 6.75
C PHE A 91 7.32 19.69 6.80
N ALA A 92 6.67 19.71 7.96
CA ALA A 92 5.34 20.29 8.10
C ALA A 92 5.31 21.82 8.03
N ASN A 93 6.44 22.48 8.31
CA ASN A 93 6.56 23.93 8.33
C ASN A 93 6.28 24.58 6.96
N ASP A 94 6.64 23.93 5.85
CA ASP A 94 6.24 24.42 4.53
C ASP A 94 4.93 23.73 4.10
N PRO A 95 3.81 24.47 4.01
CA PRO A 95 2.53 23.89 3.60
C PRO A 95 2.52 23.40 2.15
N ARG A 96 3.52 23.74 1.35
CA ARG A 96 3.67 23.21 -0.02
C ARG A 96 4.25 21.81 -0.05
N ASN A 97 4.81 21.32 1.07
CA ASN A 97 5.28 19.94 1.15
C ASN A 97 4.10 18.97 1.10
N MET A 98 4.22 17.95 0.25
CA MET A 98 3.08 17.13 -0.16
C MET A 98 2.97 15.84 0.64
N ARG A 99 1.75 15.51 1.07
CA ARG A 99 1.41 14.20 1.63
C ARG A 99 0.74 13.39 0.53
N LEU A 100 1.29 12.22 0.24
CA LEU A 100 0.86 11.36 -0.85
C LEU A 100 0.16 10.11 -0.30
N GLY A 101 -0.88 9.66 -0.98
CA GLY A 101 -1.45 8.32 -0.81
C GLY A 101 -1.10 7.44 -2.00
N LEU A 102 -0.98 6.14 -1.77
CA LEU A 102 -0.80 5.15 -2.83
C LEU A 102 -1.95 4.15 -2.81
N CYS A 103 -2.42 3.73 -3.98
CA CYS A 103 -3.30 2.56 -4.07
C CYS A 103 -2.85 1.64 -5.20
N SER A 104 -3.17 0.36 -5.03
CA SER A 104 -2.99 -0.67 -6.05
C SER A 104 -4.12 -1.67 -5.98
N ASP A 105 -4.56 -2.13 -7.15
CA ASP A 105 -5.50 -3.23 -7.30
C ASP A 105 -5.18 -4.01 -8.59
N GLY A 106 -5.60 -5.26 -8.67
CA GLY A 106 -5.57 -6.03 -9.90
C GLY A 106 -6.76 -5.65 -10.79
N PHE A 107 -6.50 -5.30 -12.05
CA PHE A 107 -7.53 -4.90 -13.00
C PHE A 107 -7.42 -5.68 -14.30
N THR A 108 -8.55 -6.03 -14.90
CA THR A 108 -8.63 -6.71 -16.21
C THR A 108 -9.08 -5.70 -17.27
N PRO A 109 -8.17 -5.11 -18.08
CA PRO A 109 -8.52 -4.05 -19.04
C PRO A 109 -9.43 -4.47 -20.18
N TYR A 110 -9.43 -5.74 -20.57
CA TYR A 110 -10.28 -6.26 -21.62
C TYR A 110 -10.93 -7.58 -21.18
N ILE A 111 -12.26 -7.60 -21.12
CA ILE A 111 -13.05 -8.82 -20.95
C ILE A 111 -13.64 -9.13 -22.33
N GLN A 112 -12.94 -9.92 -23.14
CA GLN A 112 -13.51 -10.52 -24.34
C GLN A 112 -13.80 -11.99 -24.04
N ALA A 113 -14.99 -12.47 -24.40
CA ALA A 113 -15.48 -13.81 -24.07
C ALA A 113 -14.63 -14.97 -24.62
N SER A 114 -13.71 -14.70 -25.55
CA SER A 114 -12.92 -15.69 -26.30
C SER A 114 -11.41 -15.61 -26.06
N THR A 115 -10.92 -14.76 -25.16
CA THR A 115 -9.48 -14.60 -24.89
C THR A 115 -9.18 -14.77 -23.40
N ALA A 116 -8.01 -15.36 -23.07
CA ALA A 116 -7.59 -15.49 -21.68
C ALA A 116 -7.57 -14.11 -21.00
N PRO A 117 -8.19 -13.97 -19.80
CA PRO A 117 -8.30 -12.68 -19.14
C PRO A 117 -6.90 -12.14 -18.80
N TYR A 118 -6.52 -11.04 -19.43
CA TYR A 118 -5.28 -10.34 -19.15
C TYR A 118 -5.50 -9.40 -17.97
N SER A 119 -4.78 -9.60 -16.88
CA SER A 119 -4.78 -8.72 -15.70
C SER A 119 -3.59 -7.76 -15.74
N CYS A 120 -3.69 -6.63 -15.07
CA CYS A 120 -2.60 -5.70 -14.82
C CYS A 120 -2.72 -5.12 -13.41
N TRP A 121 -1.60 -4.67 -12.86
CA TRP A 121 -1.55 -4.02 -11.55
C TRP A 121 -1.10 -2.57 -11.71
N PRO A 122 -2.04 -1.62 -11.78
CA PRO A 122 -1.72 -0.21 -11.63
C PRO A 122 -1.26 0.12 -10.21
N ILE A 123 -0.28 1.03 -10.12
CA ILE A 123 0.10 1.76 -8.91
C ILE A 123 -0.26 3.21 -9.13
N ILE A 124 -1.19 3.71 -8.33
CA ILE A 124 -1.69 5.08 -8.43
C ILE A 124 -1.21 5.85 -7.19
N VAL A 125 -0.74 7.07 -7.40
CA VAL A 125 -0.30 8.00 -6.35
C VAL A 125 -1.16 9.25 -6.41
N SER A 126 -1.67 9.69 -5.27
CA SER A 126 -2.59 10.84 -5.20
C SER A 126 -2.08 11.85 -4.17
N PRO A 127 -2.02 13.17 -4.50
CA PRO A 127 -1.64 14.21 -3.56
C PRO A 127 -2.83 14.61 -2.69
N TYR A 128 -2.72 14.40 -1.38
CA TYR A 128 -3.75 14.75 -0.41
C TYR A 128 -3.69 16.20 0.06
N ASN A 129 -2.84 17.04 -0.54
CA ASN A 129 -2.81 18.46 -0.17
C ASN A 129 -4.02 19.24 -0.71
N LEU A 130 -4.61 18.72 -1.79
CA LEU A 130 -5.73 19.31 -2.51
C LEU A 130 -7.03 19.21 -1.72
N PRO A 131 -8.01 20.08 -2.00
CA PRO A 131 -9.34 19.98 -1.41
C PRO A 131 -10.05 18.66 -1.72
N PRO A 132 -11.02 18.22 -0.89
CA PRO A 132 -11.73 16.95 -1.05
C PRO A 132 -12.34 16.73 -2.44
N GLU A 133 -12.84 17.78 -3.08
CA GLU A 133 -13.48 17.73 -4.40
C GLU A 133 -12.45 17.45 -5.51
N MET A 134 -11.17 17.71 -5.26
CA MET A 134 -10.09 17.54 -6.23
C MET A 134 -9.24 16.30 -5.94
N CYS A 135 -8.86 16.03 -4.68
CA CYS A 135 -7.78 15.09 -4.33
C CYS A 135 -7.96 13.65 -4.83
N MET A 136 -9.20 13.22 -5.08
CA MET A 136 -9.54 11.88 -5.61
C MET A 136 -10.12 11.92 -7.04
N SER A 137 -10.03 13.05 -7.73
CA SER A 137 -10.49 13.16 -9.12
C SER A 137 -9.42 12.71 -10.12
N LYS A 138 -9.85 12.24 -11.30
CA LYS A 138 -8.99 11.64 -12.34
C LYS A 138 -7.71 12.44 -12.65
N PRO A 139 -7.71 13.79 -12.78
CA PRO A 139 -6.50 14.55 -13.11
C PRO A 139 -5.40 14.48 -12.05
N TYR A 140 -5.74 14.16 -10.81
CA TYR A 140 -4.82 14.16 -9.67
C TYR A 140 -4.51 12.75 -9.16
N MET A 141 -5.05 11.72 -9.83
CA MET A 141 -4.68 10.32 -9.62
C MET A 141 -3.55 9.93 -10.57
N PHE A 142 -2.32 9.96 -10.09
CA PHE A 142 -1.13 9.71 -10.89
C PHE A 142 -0.86 8.22 -11.04
N LEU A 143 -1.23 7.65 -12.18
CA LEU A 143 -0.78 6.32 -12.59
C LEU A 143 0.74 6.32 -12.73
N SER A 144 1.43 5.73 -11.77
CA SER A 144 2.89 5.85 -11.59
C SER A 144 3.63 4.59 -12.02
N CYS A 145 2.98 3.44 -11.90
CA CYS A 145 3.50 2.19 -12.44
C CYS A 145 2.35 1.37 -13.00
N VAL A 146 2.60 0.68 -14.11
CA VAL A 146 1.73 -0.36 -14.65
C VAL A 146 2.54 -1.63 -14.74
N ILE A 147 2.13 -2.66 -14.01
CA ILE A 147 2.73 -3.99 -14.08
C ILE A 147 1.83 -4.87 -14.97
N PRO A 148 2.30 -5.26 -16.17
CA PRO A 148 1.66 -6.25 -17.03
C PRO A 148 1.44 -7.59 -16.30
N GLY A 149 0.27 -8.19 -16.49
CA GLY A 149 0.03 -9.57 -16.11
C GLY A 149 0.58 -10.56 -17.15
N PRO A 150 0.04 -11.80 -17.20
CA PRO A 150 -1.19 -12.27 -16.56
C PRO A 150 -1.01 -12.69 -15.08
N SER A 151 0.23 -12.71 -14.59
CA SER A 151 0.54 -13.18 -13.23
C SER A 151 0.56 -12.04 -12.22
N ASN A 152 -0.10 -12.27 -11.09
CA ASN A 152 -0.02 -11.38 -9.94
C ASN A 152 1.45 -11.24 -9.46
N PRO A 153 1.94 -10.01 -9.19
CA PRO A 153 3.34 -9.77 -8.82
C PRO A 153 3.72 -10.34 -7.44
N LYS A 154 2.74 -10.58 -6.56
CA LYS A 154 2.90 -11.12 -5.20
C LYS A 154 4.01 -10.38 -4.44
N ALA A 155 4.88 -11.12 -3.76
CA ALA A 155 6.04 -10.57 -3.05
C ALA A 155 6.99 -9.77 -3.98
N GLY A 156 7.05 -10.13 -5.27
CA GLY A 156 7.87 -9.48 -6.29
C GLY A 156 7.44 -8.05 -6.68
N ILE A 157 6.31 -7.55 -6.16
CA ILE A 157 5.86 -6.17 -6.38
C ILE A 157 6.93 -5.13 -6.02
N ASP A 158 7.74 -5.42 -5.00
CA ASP A 158 8.80 -4.54 -4.52
C ASP A 158 9.85 -4.26 -5.59
N VAL A 159 10.16 -5.24 -6.44
CA VAL A 159 11.13 -5.07 -7.54
C VAL A 159 10.65 -4.01 -8.52
N TYR A 160 9.33 -3.95 -8.77
CA TYR A 160 8.72 -2.96 -9.68
C TYR A 160 8.59 -1.58 -9.04
N LEU A 161 8.45 -1.51 -7.72
CA LEU A 161 8.30 -0.25 -6.98
C LEU A 161 9.63 0.50 -6.77
N GLN A 162 10.78 -0.11 -7.06
CA GLN A 162 12.10 0.53 -6.88
C GLN A 162 12.19 1.95 -7.45
N PRO A 163 11.78 2.24 -8.72
CA PRO A 163 11.88 3.61 -9.24
C PRO A 163 10.96 4.59 -8.53
N LEU A 164 9.78 4.14 -8.07
CA LEU A 164 8.88 4.97 -7.27
C LEU A 164 9.50 5.32 -5.92
N ILE A 165 10.13 4.34 -5.25
CA ILE A 165 10.82 4.58 -3.98
C ILE A 165 12.01 5.51 -4.16
N ASP A 166 12.76 5.40 -5.27
CA ASP A 166 13.84 6.34 -5.59
C ASP A 166 13.32 7.77 -5.78
N ASP A 167 12.21 7.96 -6.51
CA ASP A 167 11.57 9.27 -6.66
C ASP A 167 11.07 9.82 -5.30
N LEU A 168 10.47 8.97 -4.46
CA LEU A 168 10.03 9.36 -3.12
C LEU A 168 11.19 9.74 -2.19
N LYS A 169 12.34 9.05 -2.27
CA LYS A 169 13.56 9.42 -1.54
C LYS A 169 14.10 10.77 -1.99
N ARG A 170 14.10 11.03 -3.30
CA ARG A 170 14.49 12.34 -3.87
C ARG A 170 13.55 13.45 -3.41
N LEU A 171 12.24 13.19 -3.44
CA LEU A 171 11.23 14.13 -2.94
C LEU A 171 11.38 14.36 -1.43
N TRP A 172 11.73 13.37 -0.64
CA TRP A 172 11.96 13.57 0.79
C TRP A 172 13.09 14.56 1.06
N ASN A 173 14.20 14.44 0.32
CA ASN A 173 15.34 15.35 0.40
C ASN A 173 15.02 16.73 -0.18
N GLY A 174 14.12 16.78 -1.17
CA GLY A 174 13.64 17.99 -1.80
C GLY A 174 14.07 18.13 -3.25
N VAL A 175 13.18 18.72 -4.05
CA VAL A 175 13.41 19.04 -5.46
C VAL A 175 13.07 20.51 -5.72
N LEU A 176 14.01 21.26 -6.30
CA LEU A 176 13.79 22.65 -6.66
C LEU A 176 12.59 22.77 -7.60
N THR A 177 11.61 23.58 -7.21
CA THR A 177 10.34 23.72 -7.92
C THR A 177 9.90 25.18 -7.87
N TYR A 178 9.34 25.66 -8.98
CA TYR A 178 8.74 26.99 -9.06
C TYR A 178 7.26 26.93 -8.75
N ASP A 179 6.82 27.77 -7.81
CA ASP A 179 5.42 27.95 -7.45
C ASP A 179 4.87 29.19 -8.16
N ILE A 180 3.99 29.00 -9.15
CA ILE A 180 3.40 30.09 -9.92
C ILE A 180 2.45 30.96 -9.09
N SER A 181 1.82 30.40 -8.05
CA SER A 181 0.91 31.14 -7.17
C SER A 181 1.69 32.14 -6.32
N ARG A 182 2.84 31.72 -5.78
CA ARG A 182 3.71 32.56 -4.95
C ARG A 182 4.85 33.23 -5.70
N LYS A 183 4.99 32.96 -7.00
CA LYS A 183 6.05 33.45 -7.90
C LYS A 183 7.47 33.28 -7.35
N GLN A 184 7.72 32.15 -6.70
CA GLN A 184 9.01 31.89 -6.06
C GLN A 184 9.43 30.43 -6.22
N ASN A 185 10.75 30.22 -6.24
CA ASN A 185 11.30 28.88 -6.12
C ASN A 185 11.24 28.41 -4.67
N PHE A 186 11.06 27.11 -4.49
CA PHE A 186 11.15 26.45 -3.18
C PHE A 186 11.66 25.03 -3.33
N MET A 187 12.07 24.46 -2.21
CA MET A 187 12.47 23.06 -2.15
C MET A 187 11.24 22.20 -1.88
N MET A 188 10.61 21.71 -2.95
CA MET A 188 9.41 20.88 -2.85
C MET A 188 9.77 19.52 -2.26
N ARG A 189 9.18 19.20 -1.10
CA ARG A 189 9.28 17.87 -0.50
C ARG A 189 7.97 17.10 -0.60
N ALA A 190 8.05 15.77 -0.59
CA ALA A 190 6.87 14.92 -0.50
C ALA A 190 7.12 13.70 0.37
N ALA A 191 6.06 13.22 1.04
CA ALA A 191 6.08 12.01 1.85
C ALA A 191 4.85 11.15 1.53
N LEU A 192 5.08 9.85 1.33
CA LEU A 192 4.03 8.85 1.24
C LEU A 192 3.49 8.54 2.64
N MET A 193 2.22 8.83 2.88
CA MET A 193 1.58 8.66 4.18
C MET A 193 1.13 7.22 4.40
N TRP A 194 0.43 6.65 3.42
CA TRP A 194 -0.13 5.31 3.53
C TRP A 194 -0.50 4.74 2.17
N THR A 195 -0.74 3.44 2.14
CA THR A 195 -1.34 2.73 1.01
C THR A 195 -2.81 2.39 1.30
N ILE A 196 -3.71 2.48 0.33
CA ILE A 196 -5.11 2.05 0.43
C ILE A 196 -5.33 0.96 -0.61
N ASN A 197 -5.67 -0.25 -0.17
CA ASN A 197 -5.76 -1.40 -1.09
C ASN A 197 -6.87 -2.37 -0.67
N ASP A 198 -7.28 -3.23 -1.60
CA ASP A 198 -8.05 -4.41 -1.26
C ASP A 198 -7.23 -5.37 -0.36
N PHE A 199 -7.86 -6.43 0.14
CA PHE A 199 -7.19 -7.33 1.08
C PHE A 199 -6.04 -8.13 0.44
N VAL A 200 -6.09 -8.40 -0.87
CA VAL A 200 -5.02 -9.13 -1.55
C VAL A 200 -3.82 -8.22 -1.80
N ALA A 201 -4.01 -7.01 -2.34
CA ALA A 201 -2.93 -6.07 -2.55
C ALA A 201 -2.36 -5.50 -1.25
N TYR A 202 -3.17 -5.42 -0.18
CA TYR A 202 -2.66 -5.19 1.17
C TYR A 202 -1.54 -6.17 1.51
N GLY A 203 -1.74 -7.46 1.27
CA GLY A 203 -0.74 -8.47 1.64
C GLY A 203 0.55 -8.35 0.82
N MET A 204 0.43 -8.00 -0.46
CA MET A 204 1.58 -7.78 -1.34
C MET A 204 2.44 -6.58 -0.92
N LEU A 205 1.80 -5.48 -0.53
CA LEU A 205 2.46 -4.21 -0.22
C LEU A 205 2.94 -4.13 1.23
N SER A 206 2.21 -4.72 2.17
CA SER A 206 2.58 -4.72 3.59
C SER A 206 3.65 -5.73 3.95
N GLY A 207 3.78 -6.82 3.17
CA GLY A 207 4.61 -7.96 3.54
C GLY A 207 3.96 -8.86 4.60
N TRP A 208 2.69 -8.63 4.96
CA TRP A 208 1.89 -9.53 5.80
C TRP A 208 0.96 -10.39 4.94
N SER A 209 1.07 -11.71 5.01
CA SER A 209 0.17 -12.61 4.29
C SER A 209 -1.27 -12.48 4.80
N THR A 210 -2.19 -12.17 3.89
CA THR A 210 -3.62 -12.09 4.16
C THR A 210 -4.34 -13.44 4.01
N HIS A 211 -3.58 -14.54 3.96
CA HIS A 211 -4.10 -15.91 3.86
C HIS A 211 -3.84 -16.71 5.14
N GLY A 212 -4.68 -17.72 5.37
CA GLY A 212 -4.54 -18.62 6.53
C GLY A 212 -4.99 -17.97 7.84
N ARG A 213 -4.75 -18.64 8.98
CA ARG A 213 -5.31 -18.30 10.29
C ARG A 213 -4.96 -16.89 10.79
N PHE A 214 -3.77 -16.39 10.45
CA PHE A 214 -3.27 -15.07 10.85
C PHE A 214 -3.50 -13.99 9.79
N ALA A 215 -4.53 -14.13 8.95
CA ALA A 215 -4.82 -13.20 7.87
C ALA A 215 -4.97 -11.73 8.32
N CYS A 216 -5.50 -11.49 9.52
CA CYS A 216 -5.72 -10.14 10.03
C CYS A 216 -4.40 -9.48 10.47
N PRO A 217 -3.96 -8.38 9.84
CA PRO A 217 -2.72 -7.68 10.20
C PRO A 217 -2.84 -6.87 11.50
N HIS A 218 -4.06 -6.64 12.00
CA HIS A 218 -4.29 -5.96 13.28
C HIS A 218 -4.31 -6.93 14.46
N CYS A 219 -4.92 -8.10 14.30
CA CYS A 219 -4.95 -9.13 15.35
C CYS A 219 -3.66 -9.95 15.40
N MET A 220 -2.99 -10.13 14.27
CA MET A 220 -1.77 -10.91 14.13
C MET A 220 -1.89 -12.29 14.81
N GLU A 221 -0.88 -12.70 15.59
CA GLU A 221 -0.87 -13.95 16.36
C GLU A 221 -1.96 -14.01 17.45
N HIS A 222 -2.46 -12.86 17.91
CA HIS A 222 -3.53 -12.76 18.90
C HIS A 222 -4.93 -12.98 18.32
N THR A 223 -5.03 -13.50 17.11
CA THR A 223 -6.31 -13.79 16.44
C THR A 223 -7.13 -14.86 17.18
N LYS A 224 -8.45 -14.64 17.25
CA LYS A 224 -9.42 -15.60 17.78
C LYS A 224 -9.97 -16.56 16.71
N ALA A 225 -9.31 -16.62 15.55
CA ALA A 225 -9.69 -17.51 14.47
C ALA A 225 -9.84 -18.96 14.96
N PHE A 226 -10.86 -19.66 14.48
CA PHE A 226 -11.08 -21.08 14.79
C PHE A 226 -11.31 -21.86 13.50
N THR A 227 -11.04 -23.17 13.54
CA THR A 227 -11.21 -24.03 12.38
C THR A 227 -12.62 -24.62 12.37
N LEU A 228 -13.35 -24.42 11.29
CA LEU A 228 -14.63 -25.10 11.07
C LEU A 228 -14.36 -26.58 10.83
N LYS A 229 -14.88 -27.46 11.70
CA LYS A 229 -14.59 -28.91 11.68
C LYS A 229 -15.00 -29.59 10.36
N THR A 230 -16.06 -29.11 9.72
CA THR A 230 -16.62 -29.70 8.49
C THR A 230 -15.79 -29.42 7.25
N VAL A 231 -15.27 -28.19 7.12
CA VAL A 231 -14.54 -27.73 5.91
C VAL A 231 -13.05 -27.52 6.15
N ILE A 232 -12.57 -27.71 7.38
CA ILE A 232 -11.16 -27.54 7.80
C ILE A 232 -10.59 -26.17 7.36
N LYS A 233 -11.45 -25.14 7.33
CA LYS A 233 -11.08 -23.77 7.00
C LYS A 233 -11.06 -22.89 8.25
N PRO A 234 -10.10 -21.96 8.38
CA PRO A 234 -10.15 -20.95 9.42
C PRO A 234 -11.35 -20.03 9.20
N SER A 235 -12.01 -19.67 10.29
CA SER A 235 -13.11 -18.71 10.36
C SER A 235 -12.81 -17.68 11.44
N TRP A 236 -13.23 -16.45 11.18
CA TRP A 236 -13.14 -15.30 12.10
C TRP A 236 -14.53 -14.78 12.47
N PHE A 237 -15.58 -15.56 12.18
CA PHE A 237 -16.94 -15.23 12.55
C PHE A 237 -17.00 -14.91 14.06
N ASP A 238 -17.68 -13.82 14.43
CA ASP A 238 -17.80 -13.26 15.78
C ASP A 238 -16.49 -12.85 16.49
N SER A 239 -15.33 -13.02 15.88
CA SER A 239 -14.04 -12.65 16.50
C SER A 239 -13.85 -11.14 16.68
N HIS A 240 -14.73 -10.32 16.11
CA HIS A 240 -14.70 -8.86 16.16
C HIS A 240 -15.37 -8.29 17.42
N HIS A 241 -16.12 -9.09 18.20
CA HIS A 241 -16.77 -8.59 19.42
C HIS A 241 -15.81 -8.12 20.51
N ARG A 242 -14.57 -8.63 20.49
CA ARG A 242 -13.51 -8.18 21.39
C ARG A 242 -13.16 -6.69 21.25
N PHE A 243 -13.60 -6.03 20.16
CA PHE A 243 -13.42 -4.60 19.93
C PHE A 243 -14.59 -3.75 20.47
N LEU A 244 -15.72 -4.35 20.88
CA LEU A 244 -16.86 -3.63 21.48
C LEU A 244 -16.51 -3.14 22.90
N PRO A 245 -17.26 -2.20 23.50
CA PRO A 245 -17.13 -1.89 24.93
C PRO A 245 -17.32 -3.14 25.80
N SER A 246 -16.63 -3.24 26.94
CA SER A 246 -16.64 -4.44 27.82
C SER A 246 -18.01 -4.79 28.39
N ASP A 247 -18.89 -3.81 28.51
CA ASP A 247 -20.26 -3.89 28.98
C ASP A 247 -21.29 -4.10 27.85
N HIS A 248 -20.85 -4.12 26.58
CA HIS A 248 -21.75 -4.24 25.44
C HIS A 248 -22.51 -5.57 25.44
N ALA A 249 -23.84 -5.51 25.28
CA ALA A 249 -24.73 -6.69 25.39
C ALA A 249 -24.35 -7.86 24.46
N PHE A 250 -23.89 -7.56 23.23
CA PHE A 250 -23.47 -8.59 22.27
C PHE A 250 -22.29 -9.44 22.74
N ARG A 251 -21.42 -8.93 23.64
CA ARG A 251 -20.34 -9.74 24.23
C ARG A 251 -20.86 -10.90 25.07
N ARG A 252 -22.08 -10.79 25.62
CA ARG A 252 -22.70 -11.79 26.51
C ARG A 252 -23.80 -12.61 25.81
N ASN A 253 -24.04 -12.37 24.52
CA ASN A 253 -25.11 -13.02 23.78
C ASN A 253 -24.68 -14.42 23.32
N LYS A 254 -25.05 -15.43 24.12
CA LYS A 254 -24.72 -16.85 23.89
C LYS A 254 -25.54 -17.53 22.79
N ASN A 255 -26.56 -16.87 22.26
CA ASN A 255 -27.60 -17.47 21.42
C ASN A 255 -27.53 -17.01 19.96
N ALA A 256 -27.30 -15.72 19.71
CA ALA A 256 -27.29 -15.16 18.36
C ALA A 256 -25.95 -15.38 17.62
N PHE A 257 -24.92 -15.80 18.35
CA PHE A 257 -23.54 -15.89 17.90
C PHE A 257 -23.00 -17.31 18.14
N LYS A 258 -21.68 -17.46 18.22
CA LYS A 258 -21.05 -18.73 18.59
C LYS A 258 -21.66 -19.33 19.86
N LYS A 259 -22.42 -20.41 19.67
CA LYS A 259 -23.31 -20.99 20.69
C LYS A 259 -22.56 -21.29 21.99
N GLY A 260 -23.05 -20.71 23.07
CA GLY A 260 -22.53 -20.95 24.43
C GLY A 260 -21.25 -20.19 24.76
N GLU A 261 -20.69 -19.40 23.85
CA GLU A 261 -19.50 -18.58 24.11
C GLU A 261 -19.87 -17.16 24.52
N VAL A 262 -19.00 -16.54 25.33
CA VAL A 262 -19.05 -15.13 25.72
C VAL A 262 -17.70 -14.49 25.46
N GLU A 263 -17.68 -13.23 25.05
CA GLU A 263 -16.48 -12.48 24.71
C GLU A 263 -16.05 -11.56 25.86
N MET A 264 -15.11 -12.04 26.65
CA MET A 264 -14.55 -11.30 27.80
C MET A 264 -13.22 -10.61 27.48
N ASP A 265 -12.58 -10.94 26.36
CA ASP A 265 -11.26 -10.40 26.04
C ASP A 265 -11.38 -8.97 25.50
N GLY A 266 -10.35 -8.18 25.78
CA GLY A 266 -10.15 -6.87 25.16
C GLY A 266 -9.66 -6.96 23.71
N PRO A 267 -9.59 -5.81 23.01
CA PRO A 267 -8.94 -5.76 21.71
C PRO A 267 -7.48 -6.23 21.81
N PRO A 268 -6.92 -6.82 20.75
CA PRO A 268 -5.51 -7.22 20.74
C PRO A 268 -4.61 -5.99 20.94
N PRO A 269 -3.40 -6.17 21.51
CA PRO A 269 -2.45 -5.07 21.66
C PRO A 269 -2.17 -4.38 20.31
N MET A 270 -2.30 -3.06 20.27
CA MET A 270 -1.91 -2.29 19.10
C MET A 270 -0.39 -2.08 19.10
N LEU A 271 0.29 -2.61 18.09
CA LEU A 271 1.72 -2.38 17.93
C LEU A 271 2.00 -0.93 17.51
N THR A 272 2.92 -0.29 18.24
CA THR A 272 3.43 1.03 17.87
C THR A 272 4.28 0.96 16.60
N PRO A 273 4.46 2.06 15.84
CA PRO A 273 5.31 2.08 14.66
C PRO A 273 6.74 1.57 14.92
N LYS A 274 7.32 1.91 16.08
CA LYS A 274 8.66 1.45 16.51
C LYS A 274 8.72 -0.06 16.75
N GLN A 275 7.69 -0.64 17.36
CA GLN A 275 7.63 -2.09 17.58
C GLN A 275 7.53 -2.85 16.26
N VAL A 276 6.68 -2.38 15.33
CA VAL A 276 6.58 -2.99 14.00
C VAL A 276 7.92 -2.90 13.27
N TRP A 277 8.60 -1.75 13.34
CA TRP A 277 9.94 -1.60 12.75
C TRP A 277 10.93 -2.62 13.32
N HIS A 278 10.97 -2.80 14.64
CA HIS A 278 11.88 -3.76 15.29
C HIS A 278 11.64 -5.21 14.84
N ILE A 279 10.40 -5.56 14.55
CA ILE A 279 10.04 -6.89 14.01
C ILE A 279 10.51 -7.03 12.56
N VAL A 280 10.23 -6.04 11.72
CA VAL A 280 10.42 -6.17 10.26
C VAL A 280 11.82 -5.81 9.78
N MET A 281 12.63 -5.09 10.57
CA MET A 281 13.92 -4.55 10.13
C MET A 281 14.92 -5.63 9.71
N ASN A 282 14.84 -6.82 10.32
CA ASN A 282 15.73 -7.96 10.08
C ASN A 282 15.13 -8.98 9.11
N LEU A 283 13.92 -8.74 8.60
CA LEU A 283 13.33 -9.63 7.60
C LEU A 283 14.03 -9.44 6.24
N PRO A 284 14.14 -10.52 5.44
CA PRO A 284 14.76 -10.45 4.13
C PRO A 284 13.96 -9.53 3.20
N LYS A 285 14.68 -8.88 2.28
CA LYS A 285 14.09 -8.05 1.23
C LYS A 285 14.05 -8.86 -0.05
N VAL A 286 12.90 -8.84 -0.72
CA VAL A 286 12.77 -9.52 -2.03
C VAL A 286 13.77 -8.99 -3.07
N ILE A 287 14.14 -7.73 -2.95
CA ILE A 287 15.11 -7.10 -3.83
C ILE A 287 16.51 -7.61 -3.56
N GLU A 288 16.88 -7.97 -2.33
CA GLU A 288 18.24 -8.36 -1.95
C GLU A 288 18.41 -9.89 -1.93
N ASP A 289 17.40 -10.62 -1.44
CA ASP A 289 17.48 -12.05 -1.13
C ASP A 289 16.59 -12.92 -2.04
N GLY A 290 15.80 -12.29 -2.92
CA GLY A 290 14.75 -12.99 -3.67
C GLY A 290 13.53 -13.34 -2.81
N VAL A 291 12.63 -14.16 -3.36
CA VAL A 291 11.40 -14.56 -2.64
C VAL A 291 11.70 -15.77 -1.78
N LEU A 292 11.75 -15.56 -0.46
CA LEU A 292 12.03 -16.59 0.54
C LEU A 292 10.79 -16.92 1.38
N ARG A 293 10.74 -18.15 1.89
CA ARG A 293 9.77 -18.54 2.93
C ARG A 293 10.42 -18.30 4.29
N LEU A 294 9.75 -17.54 5.15
CA LEU A 294 10.23 -17.28 6.51
C LEU A 294 9.89 -18.43 7.45
N ASP A 295 10.81 -18.73 8.36
CA ASP A 295 10.58 -19.67 9.45
C ASP A 295 9.40 -19.20 10.31
N GLY A 296 8.57 -20.13 10.77
CA GLY A 296 7.36 -19.79 11.53
C GLY A 296 6.20 -19.20 10.72
N HIS A 297 6.36 -18.94 9.40
CA HIS A 297 5.27 -18.46 8.56
C HIS A 297 4.08 -19.44 8.53
N GLY A 298 2.89 -18.93 8.86
CA GLY A 298 1.64 -19.66 8.93
C GLY A 298 1.43 -20.44 10.24
N GLN A 299 2.40 -20.40 11.16
CA GLN A 299 2.35 -21.07 12.47
C GLN A 299 2.48 -20.08 13.62
N GLN A 300 3.48 -19.19 13.56
CA GLN A 300 3.76 -18.18 14.58
C GLN A 300 3.42 -16.77 14.09
N HIS A 301 3.63 -16.48 12.81
CA HIS A 301 3.32 -15.18 12.19
C HIS A 301 2.94 -15.34 10.72
N ASN A 302 2.54 -14.24 10.08
CA ASN A 302 2.25 -14.19 8.64
C ASN A 302 3.15 -13.22 7.87
N TRP A 303 4.24 -12.73 8.45
CA TRP A 303 5.26 -11.97 7.70
C TRP A 303 5.85 -12.79 6.55
N THR A 304 6.09 -12.12 5.42
CA THR A 304 6.65 -12.71 4.19
C THR A 304 7.93 -12.02 3.73
N LYS A 305 8.15 -10.75 4.11
CA LYS A 305 9.29 -9.92 3.71
C LYS A 305 9.35 -8.62 4.51
N ARG A 306 10.52 -7.96 4.51
CA ARG A 306 10.61 -6.51 4.73
C ARG A 306 10.22 -5.80 3.43
N ASN A 307 9.04 -5.19 3.39
CA ASN A 307 8.57 -4.50 2.19
C ASN A 307 9.44 -3.26 1.86
N ILE A 308 9.43 -2.85 0.58
CA ILE A 308 10.30 -1.76 0.09
C ILE A 308 9.99 -0.38 0.70
N PHE A 309 8.77 -0.15 1.22
CA PHE A 309 8.42 1.16 1.79
C PHE A 309 9.22 1.49 3.05
N TRP A 310 9.73 0.46 3.76
CA TRP A 310 10.63 0.65 4.90
C TRP A 310 11.97 1.30 4.54
N ASP A 311 12.32 1.37 3.25
CA ASP A 311 13.50 2.12 2.79
C ASP A 311 13.29 3.64 2.76
N LEU A 312 12.05 4.10 2.94
CA LEU A 312 11.75 5.54 3.07
C LEU A 312 12.10 5.99 4.50
N PRO A 313 12.90 7.06 4.68
CA PRO A 313 13.44 7.44 5.99
C PRO A 313 12.39 7.67 7.09
N TYR A 314 11.20 8.13 6.71
CA TYR A 314 10.10 8.51 7.58
C TYR A 314 9.03 7.41 7.75
N TRP A 315 9.08 6.31 6.99
CA TRP A 315 7.98 5.32 6.96
C TRP A 315 7.76 4.62 8.32
N LYS A 316 8.83 4.46 9.08
CA LYS A 316 8.82 3.91 10.44
C LYS A 316 8.06 4.78 11.45
N ASP A 317 7.84 6.05 11.12
CA ASP A 317 7.19 7.01 12.00
C ASP A 317 5.68 7.14 11.70
N ASN A 318 5.20 6.56 10.59
CA ASN A 318 3.78 6.59 10.23
C ASN A 318 2.93 5.75 11.20
N LEU A 319 1.88 6.34 11.79
CA LEU A 319 0.90 5.60 12.60
C LEU A 319 0.08 4.60 11.77
N LEU A 320 -0.30 5.01 10.56
CA LEU A 320 -1.04 4.19 9.60
C LEU A 320 -0.20 4.05 8.34
N ARG A 321 0.18 2.82 7.98
CA ARG A 321 1.01 2.51 6.80
C ARG A 321 0.21 1.90 5.67
N HIS A 322 -0.60 0.90 6.01
CA HIS A 322 -1.40 0.15 5.06
C HIS A 322 -2.85 0.14 5.57
N ASN A 323 -3.75 0.62 4.73
CA ASN A 323 -5.18 0.72 4.98
C ASN A 323 -5.93 -0.16 3.98
N LEU A 324 -7.10 -0.63 4.41
CA LEU A 324 -8.01 -1.40 3.59
C LEU A 324 -9.00 -0.47 2.88
N ASP A 325 -9.26 -0.74 1.60
CA ASP A 325 -10.34 -0.11 0.85
C ASP A 325 -11.68 -0.75 1.23
N VAL A 326 -12.39 -0.08 2.15
CA VAL A 326 -13.68 -0.55 2.65
C VAL A 326 -14.72 -0.66 1.52
N MET A 327 -14.68 0.23 0.52
CA MET A 327 -15.65 0.20 -0.58
C MET A 327 -15.52 -1.07 -1.44
N HIS A 328 -14.29 -1.56 -1.62
CA HIS A 328 -14.04 -2.83 -2.30
C HIS A 328 -14.42 -4.03 -1.42
N ILE A 329 -14.12 -3.96 -0.12
CA ILE A 329 -14.41 -5.04 0.83
C ILE A 329 -15.92 -5.24 1.01
N GLU A 330 -16.71 -4.18 1.13
CA GLU A 330 -18.16 -4.28 1.32
C GLU A 330 -18.84 -4.92 0.10
N LYS A 331 -18.44 -4.55 -1.11
CA LYS A 331 -18.97 -5.15 -2.35
C LYS A 331 -18.64 -6.65 -2.46
N THR A 332 -17.39 -7.03 -2.20
CA THR A 332 -16.97 -8.44 -2.25
C THR A 332 -17.59 -9.28 -1.12
N SER A 333 -17.73 -8.70 0.08
CA SER A 333 -18.35 -9.39 1.22
C SER A 333 -19.84 -9.63 0.99
N LEU A 334 -20.60 -8.62 0.54
CA LEU A 334 -22.03 -8.76 0.26
C LEU A 334 -22.32 -9.77 -0.85
N THR A 335 -21.46 -9.86 -1.88
CA THR A 335 -21.61 -10.83 -2.96
C THR A 335 -21.37 -12.27 -2.48
N THR A 336 -20.47 -12.46 -1.51
CA THR A 336 -20.19 -13.78 -0.92
C THR A 336 -21.34 -14.27 -0.03
N TYR A 337 -22.07 -13.37 0.63
CA TYR A 337 -23.27 -13.69 1.41
C TYR A 337 -24.56 -13.84 0.59
N SER A 338 -24.55 -13.47 -0.69
CA SER A 338 -25.71 -13.68 -1.59
C SER A 338 -25.55 -14.93 -2.47
N THR A 339 -24.45 -15.68 -2.32
CA THR A 339 -24.20 -16.94 -3.05
C THR A 339 -23.88 -18.13 -2.13
N LEU A 340 -24.12 -17.99 -0.83
CA LEU A 340 -24.20 -19.07 0.17
C LEU A 340 -25.56 -19.00 0.85
#